data_AF-A0A0D2LJT0-F1
#
_entry.id   AF-A0A0D2LJT0-F1
#
_cell.length_a   1.000
_cell.length_b   1.000
_cell.length_c   1.000
_cell.angle_alpha   90.00
_cell.angle_beta   90.00
_cell.angle_gamma   90.00
#
_symmetry.space_group_name_H-M   'P 1'
#
loop_
_entity.id
_entity.type
_entity.pdbx_description
1 polymer ?
#
loop_
_entity_poly.entity_id
_entity_poly.type
_entity_poly.pdbx_seq_one_letter_code
_entity_poly.pdbx_strand_id
1 'polypeptide(L)'
;MVHSGFLNAYDSVKVKVFTLVDQITESATPSKPWRVRITGHSLGGAIATLCAYDLSARPPKTGAGSLEVSMYTFGAPRVGNKAFAKVFDERLHNRAWRITNASDIVPSVPRLMGYSHALPRLV
;
A
#
# COMPACT_ATOMS: atom_id res chain seq x y z
N MET A 1 -1.56 -6.93 -12.88
CA MET A 1 -1.40 -8.23 -12.22
C MET A 1 -0.57 -8.04 -10.97
N VAL A 2 -0.93 -8.74 -9.89
CA VAL A 2 -0.22 -8.75 -8.60
C VAL A 2 0.12 -10.19 -8.21
N HIS A 3 1.12 -10.38 -7.36
CA HIS A 3 1.54 -11.71 -6.92
C HIS A 3 0.47 -12.38 -6.04
N SER A 4 0.00 -13.56 -6.44
CA SER A 4 -1.13 -14.26 -5.80
C SER A 4 -0.90 -14.52 -4.31
N GLY A 5 0.30 -14.91 -3.90
CA GLY A 5 0.61 -15.13 -2.48
C GLY A 5 0.49 -13.86 -1.63
N PHE A 6 0.83 -12.69 -2.18
CA PHE A 6 0.70 -11.42 -1.45
C PHE A 6 -0.75 -10.96 -1.42
N LEU A 7 -1.47 -11.16 -2.53
CA LEU A 7 -2.90 -10.88 -2.62
C LEU A 7 -3.68 -11.73 -1.61
N ASN A 8 -3.45 -13.05 -1.56
CA ASN A 8 -4.11 -13.94 -0.61
C ASN A 8 -3.82 -13.54 0.85
N ALA A 9 -2.57 -13.19 1.16
CA ALA A 9 -2.21 -12.72 2.50
C ALA A 9 -2.91 -11.39 2.85
N TYR A 10 -2.99 -10.46 1.91
CA TYR A 10 -3.72 -9.21 2.09
C TYR A 10 -5.24 -9.44 2.24
N ASP A 11 -5.85 -10.25 1.38
CA ASP A 11 -7.28 -10.55 1.40
C ASP A 11 -7.72 -11.19 2.73
N SER A 12 -6.84 -11.98 3.36
CA SER A 12 -7.10 -12.57 4.68
C SER A 12 -7.31 -11.55 5.80
N VAL A 13 -6.82 -10.31 5.64
CA VAL A 13 -6.91 -9.23 6.63
C VAL A 13 -7.69 -8.01 6.15
N LYS A 14 -7.92 -7.88 4.83
CA LYS A 14 -8.53 -6.70 4.19
C LYS A 14 -9.83 -6.26 4.85
N VAL A 15 -10.78 -7.19 5.03
CA VAL A 15 -12.09 -6.87 5.61
C VAL A 15 -11.94 -6.28 7.01
N LYS A 16 -11.15 -6.91 7.87
CA LYS A 16 -10.93 -6.46 9.25
C LYS A 16 -10.29 -5.07 9.30
N VAL A 17 -9.28 -4.82 8.46
CA VAL A 17 -8.63 -3.50 8.37
C VAL A 17 -9.64 -2.43 7.94
N PHE A 18 -10.45 -2.71 6.93
CA PHE A 18 -11.42 -1.75 6.41
C PHE A 18 -12.52 -1.45 7.42
N THR A 19 -13.05 -2.46 8.11
CA THR A 19 -14.02 -2.27 9.20
C THR A 19 -13.45 -1.37 10.30
N LEU A 20 -12.19 -1.57 10.70
CA LEU A 20 -11.57 -0.74 11.74
C LEU A 20 -11.36 0.71 11.28
N VAL A 21 -10.92 0.91 10.03
CA VAL A 21 -10.80 2.26 9.45
C VAL A 21 -12.16 2.95 9.42
N ASP A 22 -13.21 2.24 9.03
CA ASP A 22 -14.58 2.78 9.03
C ASP A 22 -15.03 3.19 10.42
N GLN A 23 -14.94 2.30 11.41
CA GLN A 23 -15.33 2.58 12.78
C GLN A 23 -14.60 3.82 13.35
N ILE A 24 -13.31 3.96 13.07
CA ILE A 24 -12.53 5.11 13.52
C ILE A 24 -13.00 6.39 12.81
N THR A 25 -13.19 6.32 11.49
CA THR A 25 -13.45 7.51 10.66
C THR A 25 -14.90 7.98 10.68
N GLU A 26 -15.83 7.10 11.08
CA GLU A 26 -17.25 7.42 11.30
C GLU A 26 -17.49 8.01 12.70
N SER A 27 -16.57 7.81 13.65
CA SER A 27 -16.68 8.40 15.01
C SER A 27 -16.54 9.92 15.06
N ALA A 28 -15.98 10.53 14.00
CA ALA A 28 -15.88 11.98 13.87
C ALA A 28 -15.75 12.42 12.41
N THR A 29 -16.33 13.57 12.09
CA THR A 29 -16.13 14.27 10.81
C THR A 29 -15.17 15.44 10.99
N PRO A 30 -13.85 15.22 10.88
CA PRO A 30 -12.88 16.29 10.98
C PRO A 30 -13.02 17.28 9.83
N SER A 31 -12.67 18.54 10.08
CA SER A 31 -12.56 19.59 9.04
C SER A 31 -11.41 19.36 8.06
N LYS A 32 -10.52 18.39 8.36
CA LYS A 32 -9.38 17.98 7.54
C LYS A 32 -9.43 16.47 7.28
N PRO A 33 -8.82 15.97 6.19
CA PRO A 33 -8.75 14.54 5.93
C PRO A 33 -8.10 13.75 7.06
N TRP A 34 -8.56 12.51 7.26
CA TRP A 34 -7.90 11.54 8.13
C TRP A 34 -6.58 11.11 7.49
N ARG A 35 -5.47 11.33 8.18
CA ARG A 35 -4.15 10.89 7.69
C ARG A 35 -3.91 9.43 8.05
N VAL A 36 -3.95 8.55 7.06
CA VAL A 36 -3.74 7.12 7.21
C VAL A 36 -2.32 6.78 6.74
N ARG A 37 -1.45 6.37 7.66
CA ARG A 37 -0.08 5.93 7.36
C ARG A 37 -0.01 4.42 7.40
N ILE A 38 0.39 3.82 6.29
CA ILE A 38 0.49 2.38 6.14
C ILE A 38 1.97 2.01 6.12
N THR A 39 2.36 1.05 6.95
CA THR A 39 3.74 0.59 7.03
C THR A 39 3.83 -0.92 6.96
N GLY A 40 4.98 -1.42 6.53
CA GLY A 40 5.23 -2.85 6.46
C GLY A 40 6.68 -3.20 6.15
N HIS A 41 7.16 -4.27 6.77
CA HIS A 41 8.49 -4.84 6.55
C HIS A 41 8.40 -6.18 5.80
N SER A 42 9.31 -6.44 4.86
CA SER A 42 9.40 -7.71 4.13
C SER A 42 8.05 -8.07 3.46
N LEU A 43 7.48 -9.25 3.73
CA LEU A 43 6.13 -9.64 3.29
C LEU A 43 5.07 -8.59 3.68
N GLY A 44 5.17 -8.03 4.89
CA GLY A 44 4.29 -6.97 5.35
C GLY A 44 4.38 -5.71 4.48
N GLY A 45 5.53 -5.45 3.84
CA GLY A 45 5.68 -4.36 2.87
C GLY A 45 4.89 -4.60 1.57
N ALA A 46 4.77 -5.87 1.15
CA ALA A 46 3.91 -6.23 0.03
C ALA A 46 2.43 -6.03 0.36
N ILE A 47 2.01 -6.49 1.54
CA ILE A 47 0.64 -6.32 2.05
C ILE A 47 0.32 -4.83 2.22
N ALA A 48 1.25 -4.04 2.77
CA ALA A 48 1.13 -2.59 2.91
C ALA A 48 0.91 -1.89 1.56
N THR A 49 1.60 -2.35 0.50
CA THR A 49 1.42 -1.82 -0.86
C THR A 49 0.00 -2.06 -1.37
N LEU A 50 -0.53 -3.28 -1.25
CA LEU A 50 -1.91 -3.57 -1.67
C LEU A 50 -2.93 -2.77 -0.84
N CYS A 51 -2.74 -2.71 0.47
CA CYS A 51 -3.60 -1.95 1.37
C CYS A 51 -3.61 -0.45 1.05
N ALA A 52 -2.45 0.14 0.76
CA ALA A 52 -2.34 1.55 0.41
C ALA A 52 -3.05 1.88 -0.90
N TYR A 53 -2.94 1.00 -1.90
CA TYR A 53 -3.67 1.15 -3.15
C TYR A 53 -5.18 1.12 -2.92
N ASP A 54 -5.69 0.10 -2.22
CA ASP A 54 -7.14 -0.06 -2.02
C ASP A 54 -7.75 1.05 -1.16
N LEU A 55 -7.08 1.45 -0.07
CA LEU A 55 -7.57 2.56 0.77
C LEU A 55 -7.53 3.91 0.05
N SER A 56 -6.54 4.15 -0.83
CA SER A 56 -6.46 5.37 -1.64
C SER A 56 -7.38 5.36 -2.86
N ALA A 57 -7.92 4.19 -3.24
CA ALA A 57 -8.94 4.03 -4.27
C ALA A 57 -10.36 4.17 -3.73
N ARG A 58 -10.52 4.24 -2.41
CA ARG A 58 -11.84 4.30 -1.78
C ARG A 58 -12.50 5.67 -2.01
N PRO A 59 -13.77 5.71 -2.44
CA PRO A 59 -14.52 6.95 -2.45
C PRO A 59 -14.75 7.46 -1.01
N PRO A 60 -14.88 8.79 -0.81
CA PRO A 60 -15.36 9.32 0.46
C PRO A 60 -16.73 8.72 0.79
N LYS A 61 -16.92 8.27 2.02
CA LYS A 61 -18.25 7.89 2.50
C LYS A 61 -19.00 9.14 2.95
N THR A 62 -20.31 9.19 2.68
CA THR A 62 -21.20 10.24 3.18
C THR A 62 -21.15 10.28 4.70
N GLY A 63 -20.79 11.43 5.28
CA GLY A 63 -20.68 11.57 6.74
C GLY A 63 -19.39 11.04 7.36
N ALA A 64 -18.41 10.60 6.57
CA ALA A 64 -17.05 10.32 7.04
C ALA A 64 -16.06 11.30 6.39
N GLY A 65 -15.03 11.71 7.13
CA GLY A 65 -13.94 12.50 6.57
C GLY A 65 -13.21 11.75 5.43
N SER A 66 -12.71 12.47 4.43
CA SER A 66 -11.87 11.89 3.37
C SER A 66 -10.57 11.32 3.94
N LEU A 67 -9.96 10.33 3.28
CA LEU A 67 -8.68 9.74 3.70
C LEU A 67 -7.51 10.32 2.90
N GLU A 68 -6.48 10.77 3.61
CA GLU A 68 -5.17 11.07 3.04
C GLU A 68 -4.22 9.89 3.35
N VAL A 69 -4.08 8.99 2.38
CA VAL A 69 -3.26 7.78 2.53
C VAL A 69 -1.80 8.07 2.18
N SER A 70 -0.88 7.53 2.97
CA SER A 70 0.56 7.49 2.70
C SER A 70 1.16 6.13 3.10
N MET A 71 2.28 5.75 2.48
CA MET A 71 2.89 4.44 2.67
C MET A 71 4.40 4.51 2.88
N TYR A 72 4.92 3.76 3.85
CA TYR A 72 6.35 3.58 4.07
C TYR A 72 6.65 2.09 4.20
N THR A 73 7.50 1.54 3.34
CA THR A 73 7.83 0.11 3.39
C THR A 73 9.32 -0.12 3.54
N PHE A 74 9.68 -1.20 4.23
CA PHE A 74 11.06 -1.54 4.56
C PHE A 74 11.38 -2.94 4.03
N GLY A 75 12.36 -3.06 3.13
CA GLY A 75 12.74 -4.37 2.56
C GLY A 75 11.62 -5.05 1.77
N ALA A 76 10.70 -4.28 1.17
CA ALA A 76 9.53 -4.85 0.49
C ALA A 76 9.86 -5.45 -0.89
N PRO A 77 9.37 -6.67 -1.21
CA PRO A 77 9.54 -7.29 -2.52
C PRO A 77 8.72 -6.56 -3.61
N ARG A 78 8.88 -6.97 -4.87
CA ARG A 78 8.00 -6.49 -5.96
C ARG A 78 6.61 -7.10 -5.84
N VAL A 79 5.58 -6.27 -5.88
CA VAL A 79 4.18 -6.69 -5.62
C VAL A 79 3.41 -6.98 -6.89
N GLY A 80 3.61 -6.19 -7.95
CA GLY A 80 2.88 -6.31 -9.20
C GLY A 80 3.71 -6.05 -10.44
N ASN A 81 3.09 -6.25 -11.59
CA ASN A 81 3.70 -5.99 -12.89
C ASN A 81 3.82 -4.49 -13.19
N LYS A 82 4.45 -4.13 -14.31
CA LYS A 82 4.61 -2.72 -14.75
C LYS A 82 3.29 -1.93 -14.79
N ALA A 83 2.19 -2.58 -15.21
CA ALA A 83 0.88 -1.93 -15.23
C ALA A 83 0.38 -1.58 -13.82
N PHE A 84 0.51 -2.50 -12.85
CA PHE A 84 0.20 -2.22 -11.45
C PHE A 84 1.11 -1.12 -10.87
N ALA A 85 2.42 -1.20 -11.17
CA ALA A 85 3.39 -0.20 -10.74
C ALA A 85 3.00 1.22 -11.21
N LYS A 86 2.58 1.35 -12.48
CA LYS A 86 2.14 2.63 -13.05
C LYS A 86 0.90 3.17 -12.36
N VAL A 87 -0.17 2.37 -12.22
CA VAL A 87 -1.41 2.85 -11.58
C VAL A 87 -1.24 3.12 -10.08
N PHE A 88 -0.30 2.43 -9.43
CA PHE A 88 0.07 2.69 -8.05
C PHE A 88 0.77 4.04 -7.91
N ASP A 89 1.75 4.31 -8.76
CA ASP A 89 2.47 5.59 -8.80
C ASP A 89 1.51 6.74 -9.12
N GLU A 90 0.64 6.59 -10.13
CA GLU A 90 -0.38 7.58 -10.46
C GLU A 90 -1.34 7.89 -9.29
N ARG A 91 -1.56 6.94 -8.39
CA ARG A 91 -2.49 7.10 -7.27
C ARG A 91 -1.84 7.70 -6.03
N LEU A 92 -0.67 7.20 -5.64
CA LEU A 92 0.01 7.62 -4.40
C LEU A 92 1.12 8.63 -4.65
N HIS A 93 1.72 8.68 -5.84
CA HIS A 93 2.79 9.61 -6.23
C HIS A 93 3.80 9.84 -5.09
N ASN A 94 3.91 11.08 -4.62
CA ASN A 94 4.81 11.56 -3.58
C ASN A 94 4.38 11.21 -2.15
N ARG A 95 3.41 10.30 -1.97
CA ARG A 95 2.93 9.84 -0.65
C ARG A 95 3.34 8.41 -0.32
N ALA A 96 4.21 7.81 -1.12
CA ALA A 96 4.66 6.45 -0.91
C ALA A 96 6.17 6.33 -1.06
N TRP A 97 6.78 5.58 -0.14
CA TRP A 97 8.23 5.43 -0.04
C TRP A 97 8.62 3.98 0.19
N ARG A 98 9.70 3.57 -0.49
CA ARG A 98 10.31 2.25 -0.38
C ARG A 98 11.73 2.39 0.15
N ILE A 99 11.91 2.00 1.40
CA ILE A 99 13.18 1.96 2.10
C ILE A 99 13.76 0.56 1.93
N THR A 100 15.03 0.47 1.53
CA THR A 100 15.67 -0.82 1.25
C THR A 100 17.13 -0.78 1.65
N ASN A 101 17.62 -1.85 2.25
CA ASN A 101 19.06 -2.02 2.48
C ASN A 101 19.75 -2.49 1.18
N ALA A 102 20.96 -2.00 0.91
CA ALA A 102 21.75 -2.39 -0.27
C ALA A 102 22.13 -3.88 -0.25
N SER A 103 22.35 -4.44 0.94
CA SER A 103 22.68 -5.86 1.15
C SER A 103 21.45 -6.78 1.19
N ASP A 104 20.23 -6.24 1.07
CA ASP A 104 18.99 -7.01 1.13
C ASP A 104 18.55 -7.44 -0.28
N ILE A 105 18.41 -8.75 -0.46
CA ILE A 105 17.97 -9.37 -1.72
C ILE A 105 16.45 -9.34 -1.89
N VAL A 106 15.66 -9.21 -0.82
CA VAL A 106 14.18 -9.27 -0.85
C VAL A 106 13.57 -8.24 -1.81
N PRO A 107 14.02 -6.97 -1.87
CA PRO A 107 13.55 -6.01 -2.86
C PRO A 107 13.83 -6.43 -4.31
N SER A 108 14.84 -7.26 -4.55
CA SER A 108 15.21 -7.67 -5.90
C SER A 108 14.36 -8.81 -6.46
N VAL A 109 13.51 -9.42 -5.63
CA VAL A 109 12.65 -10.55 -6.00
C VAL A 109 11.15 -10.18 -5.96
N PRO A 110 10.29 -10.88 -6.72
CA PRO A 110 10.61 -11.85 -7.77
C PRO A 110 11.29 -11.20 -9.00
N ARG A 111 12.36 -11.84 -9.52
CA ARG A 111 13.10 -11.40 -10.73
C ARG A 111 12.46 -11.89 -12.04
N LEU A 112 11.77 -13.01 -12.00
CA LEU A 112 11.05 -13.60 -13.15
C LEU A 112 9.57 -13.22 -13.10
N MET A 113 8.93 -13.18 -14.28
CA MET A 113 7.51 -12.84 -14.54
C MET A 113 7.11 -11.35 -14.65
N GLY A 114 8.02 -10.44 -15.00
CA GLY A 114 7.63 -9.07 -15.41
C GLY A 114 7.17 -8.14 -14.28
N TYR A 115 7.52 -8.47 -13.03
CA TYR A 115 7.28 -7.64 -11.85
C TYR A 115 8.18 -6.40 -11.85
N SER A 116 7.64 -5.25 -11.45
CA SER A 116 8.37 -3.98 -11.36
C SER A 116 8.12 -3.31 -10.01
N HIS A 117 9.08 -2.52 -9.55
CA HIS A 117 8.80 -1.58 -8.47
C HIS A 117 7.89 -0.47 -8.98
N ALA A 118 6.95 -0.05 -8.12
CA ALA A 118 6.07 1.09 -8.38
C ALA A 118 6.77 2.43 -8.18
N LEU A 119 7.82 2.47 -7.34
CA LEU A 119 8.42 3.71 -6.88
C LEU A 119 9.95 3.63 -6.80
N PRO A 120 10.64 4.77 -6.94
CA PRO A 120 12.07 4.88 -6.71
C PRO A 120 12.46 4.48 -5.29
N ARG A 121 13.69 4.00 -5.15
CA ARG A 121 14.30 3.56 -3.88
C ARG A 121 14.76 4.79 -3.10
N LEU A 122 14.43 4.88 -1.81
CA LEU A 122 15.20 5.65 -0.84
C LEU A 122 16.17 4.68 -0.15
N VAL A 123 17.46 5.02 -0.17
CA VAL A 123 18.52 4.24 0.48
C VAL A 123 18.54 4.57 1.96
#